data_AF-A0A645F1S3-F1
#
_entry.id   AF-A0A645F1S3-F1
#
_cell.length_a   1.000
_cell.length_b   1.000
_cell.length_c   1.000
_cell.angle_alpha   90.00
_cell.angle_beta   90.00
_cell.angle_gamma   90.00
#
_symmetry.space_group_name_H-M   'P 1'
#
loop_
_entity.id
_entity.type
_entity.pdbx_description
1 polymer ?
#
loop_
_entity_poly.entity_id
_entity_poly.type
_entity_poly.pdbx_seq_one_letter_code
_entity_poly.pdbx_strand_id
1 'polypeptide(L)'
;MGDLRFWLNQLPLLLCDYAAGMLGAVAFVRLAAVGRRPLAVWGFSALAVGCIWGILRIARLQAAAQELQSSQLVLRFPLSLLFGCLLVALPLAARPLRAVFDNRVMRFLAGISFNLYIWHQYLAVLLKKLHLPPWSGEVPPNQTGNLQWQHRYALLIWAAAFAAALFGTYVIERPLARLLRTKGAKPGPAITRAI
;
A
#
# COMPACT_ATOMS: atom_id res chain seq x y z
N MET A 1 -3.61 6.26 28.09
CA MET A 1 -3.52 5.46 26.84
C MET A 1 -4.45 5.93 25.72
N GLY A 2 -5.46 6.78 25.97
CA GLY A 2 -6.33 7.35 24.92
C GLY A 2 -5.62 8.33 23.97
N ASP A 3 -4.67 9.13 24.47
CA ASP A 3 -4.03 10.19 23.69
C ASP A 3 -3.16 9.67 22.53
N LEU A 4 -2.40 8.59 22.74
CA LEU A 4 -1.46 8.11 21.73
C LEU A 4 -2.17 7.69 20.42
N ARG A 5 -3.39 7.14 20.53
CA ARG A 5 -4.24 6.76 19.37
C ARG A 5 -4.64 7.95 18.53
N PHE A 6 -4.96 9.06 19.19
CA PHE A 6 -5.37 10.28 18.50
C PHE A 6 -4.20 10.90 17.74
N TRP A 7 -3.01 10.93 18.34
CA TRP A 7 -1.81 11.56 17.75
C TRP A 7 -1.12 10.71 16.68
N LEU A 8 -1.17 9.37 16.79
CA LEU A 8 -0.51 8.43 15.86
C LEU A 8 -0.92 8.60 14.39
N ASN A 9 -2.18 8.94 14.16
CA ASN A 9 -2.78 9.02 12.82
C ASN A 9 -2.95 10.46 12.32
N GLN A 10 -2.29 11.44 12.95
CA GLN A 10 -2.35 12.83 12.51
C GLN A 10 -1.33 13.12 11.41
N LEU A 11 -1.64 14.15 10.61
CA LEU A 11 -0.79 14.64 9.52
C LEU A 11 0.68 14.87 9.92
N PRO A 12 1.02 15.52 11.06
CA PRO A 12 2.41 15.80 11.40
C PRO A 12 3.28 14.54 11.48
N LEU A 13 2.72 13.45 12.00
CA LEU A 13 3.42 12.18 12.14
C LEU A 13 3.55 11.42 10.81
N LEU A 14 2.73 11.77 9.81
CA LEU A 14 2.79 11.23 8.44
C LEU A 14 3.80 11.96 7.55
N LEU A 15 4.24 13.18 7.91
CA LEU A 15 5.13 13.98 7.08
C LEU A 15 6.49 13.31 6.81
N CYS A 16 7.00 12.51 7.75
CA CYS A 16 8.25 11.77 7.56
C CYS A 16 8.13 10.71 6.44
N ASP A 17 6.97 10.07 6.32
CA ASP A 17 6.69 9.08 5.28
C ASP A 17 6.60 9.73 3.89
N TYR A 18 5.95 10.91 3.82
CA TYR A 18 5.94 11.72 2.59
C TYR A 18 7.34 12.18 2.18
N ALA A 19 8.13 12.66 3.14
CA ALA A 19 9.51 13.08 2.89
C ALA A 19 10.37 11.90 2.38
N ALA A 20 10.24 10.73 2.99
CA ALA A 20 10.93 9.52 2.54
C ALA A 20 10.52 9.14 1.10
N GLY A 21 9.24 9.24 0.76
CA GLY A 21 8.73 9.01 -0.60
C GLY A 21 9.30 9.99 -1.63
N MET A 22 9.31 11.29 -1.32
CA MET A 22 9.87 12.32 -2.20
C MET A 22 11.38 12.15 -2.42
N LEU A 23 12.13 11.88 -1.34
CA LEU A 23 13.57 11.57 -1.43
C LEU A 23 13.82 10.31 -2.24
N GLY A 24 13.00 9.27 -2.06
CA GLY A 24 13.04 8.05 -2.85
C GLY A 24 12.85 8.32 -4.35
N ALA A 25 11.88 9.15 -4.72
CA ALA A 25 11.66 9.52 -6.12
C ALA A 25 12.86 10.24 -6.74
N VAL A 26 13.45 11.22 -6.02
CA VAL A 26 14.66 11.93 -6.48
C VAL A 26 15.84 10.97 -6.62
N ALA A 27 16.05 10.10 -5.63
CA ALA A 27 17.11 9.09 -5.65
C ALA A 27 16.94 8.13 -6.83
N PHE A 28 15.72 7.64 -7.07
CA PHE A 28 15.42 6.74 -8.17
C PHE A 28 15.74 7.37 -9.53
N VAL A 29 15.31 8.61 -9.78
CA VAL A 29 15.58 9.29 -11.06
C VAL A 29 17.09 9.44 -11.29
N ARG A 30 17.84 9.83 -10.27
CA ARG A 30 19.31 9.98 -10.35
C ARG A 30 20.00 8.64 -10.61
N LEU A 31 19.61 7.58 -9.88
CA LEU A 31 20.20 6.26 -10.02
C LEU A 31 19.84 5.60 -11.35
N ALA A 32 18.62 5.81 -11.84
CA ALA A 32 18.16 5.30 -13.13
C ALA A 32 18.94 5.94 -14.31
N ALA A 33 19.35 7.21 -14.17
CA ALA A 33 20.11 7.92 -15.21
C ALA A 33 21.53 7.35 -15.43
N VAL A 34 22.14 6.71 -14.41
CA VAL A 34 23.51 6.15 -14.49
C VAL A 34 23.58 4.86 -15.31
N GLY A 35 22.43 4.27 -15.65
CA GLY A 35 22.34 3.02 -16.40
C GLY A 35 22.59 1.77 -15.53
N ARG A 36 22.27 0.58 -16.09
CA ARG A 36 22.27 -0.69 -15.34
C ARG A 36 23.60 -1.44 -15.48
N ARG A 37 24.56 -1.12 -14.62
CA ARG A 37 25.82 -1.90 -14.50
C ARG A 37 25.55 -3.24 -13.78
N PRO A 38 26.17 -4.37 -14.20
CA PRO A 38 25.86 -5.69 -13.66
C PRO A 38 26.09 -5.79 -12.14
N LEU A 39 27.21 -5.25 -11.63
CA LEU A 39 27.49 -5.23 -10.19
C LEU A 39 26.45 -4.42 -9.41
N ALA A 40 26.02 -3.27 -9.95
CA ALA A 40 25.00 -2.43 -9.34
C ALA A 40 23.64 -3.13 -9.30
N VAL A 41 23.26 -3.87 -10.37
CA VAL A 41 22.02 -4.65 -10.42
C VAL A 41 21.98 -5.70 -9.31
N TRP A 42 23.09 -6.40 -9.05
CA TRP A 42 23.18 -7.33 -7.94
C TRP A 42 23.11 -6.63 -6.58
N GLY A 43 23.78 -5.49 -6.43
CA GLY A 43 23.68 -4.65 -5.23
C GLY A 43 22.23 -4.22 -4.92
N PHE A 44 21.51 -3.72 -5.92
CA PHE A 44 20.08 -3.36 -5.76
C PHE A 44 19.19 -4.58 -5.50
N SER A 45 19.52 -5.74 -6.06
CA SER A 45 18.79 -6.98 -5.78
C SER A 45 18.97 -7.43 -4.33
N ALA A 46 20.21 -7.40 -3.83
CA ALA A 46 20.52 -7.71 -2.44
C ALA A 46 19.83 -6.71 -1.49
N LEU A 47 19.86 -5.42 -1.82
CA LEU A 47 19.16 -4.38 -1.06
C LEU A 47 17.64 -4.64 -1.03
N ALA A 48 17.02 -4.91 -2.19
CA ALA A 48 15.58 -5.19 -2.26
C ALA A 48 15.18 -6.42 -1.44
N VAL A 49 15.95 -7.51 -1.52
CA VAL A 49 15.72 -8.72 -0.70
C VAL A 49 15.91 -8.42 0.79
N GLY A 50 16.95 -7.66 1.16
CA GLY A 50 17.17 -7.20 2.53
C GLY A 50 16.02 -6.35 3.06
N CYS A 51 15.48 -5.45 2.24
CA CYS A 51 14.31 -4.65 2.60
C CYS A 51 13.06 -5.52 2.80
N ILE A 52 12.78 -6.46 1.89
CA ILE A 52 11.66 -7.41 2.04
C ILE A 52 11.80 -8.21 3.34
N TRP A 53 13.00 -8.74 3.61
CA TRP A 53 13.28 -9.45 4.85
C TRP A 53 13.06 -8.58 6.09
N GLY A 54 13.56 -7.34 6.07
CA GLY A 54 13.37 -6.36 7.14
C GLY A 54 11.89 -6.04 7.40
N ILE A 55 11.10 -5.84 6.34
CA ILE A 55 9.65 -5.61 6.44
C ILE A 55 8.95 -6.81 7.08
N LEU A 56 9.29 -8.04 6.63
CA LEU A 56 8.74 -9.26 7.21
C LEU A 56 9.14 -9.45 8.68
N ARG A 57 10.36 -9.05 9.07
CA ARG A 57 10.82 -9.05 10.46
C ARG A 57 10.03 -8.06 11.30
N ILE A 58 9.83 -6.83 10.83
CA ILE A 58 9.03 -5.82 11.52
C ILE A 58 7.57 -6.31 11.66
N ALA A 59 6.99 -6.91 10.63
CA ALA A 59 5.63 -7.46 10.71
C ALA A 59 5.50 -8.55 11.79
N ARG A 60 6.49 -9.42 11.92
CA ARG A 60 6.55 -10.43 13.00
C ARG A 60 6.71 -9.82 14.39
N LEU A 61 7.54 -8.77 14.52
CA LEU A 61 7.71 -8.05 15.77
C LEU A 61 6.41 -7.37 16.21
N GLN A 62 5.69 -6.74 15.27
CA GLN A 62 4.39 -6.14 15.56
C GLN A 62 3.33 -7.18 15.94
N ALA A 63 3.33 -8.35 15.29
CA ALA A 63 2.40 -9.43 15.64
C ALA A 63 2.64 -10.00 17.06
N ALA A 64 3.88 -9.91 17.57
CA ALA A 64 4.25 -10.37 18.91
C ALA A 64 4.22 -9.25 19.97
N ALA A 65 3.90 -8.01 19.59
CA ALA A 65 3.94 -6.87 20.50
C ALA A 65 2.76 -6.90 21.49
N GLN A 66 3.05 -6.75 22.79
CA GLN A 66 2.01 -6.63 23.82
C GLN A 66 1.27 -5.30 23.73
N GLU A 67 1.99 -4.21 23.47
CA GLU A 67 1.44 -2.88 23.24
C GLU A 67 1.62 -2.49 21.77
N LEU A 68 0.62 -2.83 20.95
CA LEU A 68 0.70 -2.65 19.50
C LEU A 68 0.97 -1.20 19.09
N GLN A 69 0.40 -0.22 19.80
CA GLN A 69 0.48 1.19 19.42
C GLN A 69 1.85 1.82 19.67
N SER A 70 2.48 1.52 20.80
CA SER A 70 3.84 1.98 21.08
C SER A 70 4.84 1.31 20.15
N SER A 71 4.66 0.01 19.88
CA SER A 71 5.47 -0.73 18.91
C SER A 71 5.37 -0.15 17.51
N GLN A 72 4.15 0.17 17.05
CA GLN A 72 3.91 0.83 15.77
C GLN A 72 4.61 2.19 15.67
N LEU A 73 4.56 2.99 16.73
CA LEU A 73 5.21 4.31 16.75
C LEU A 73 6.73 4.21 16.57
N VAL A 74 7.37 3.30 17.31
CA VAL A 74 8.84 3.10 17.26
C VAL A 74 9.27 2.50 15.92
N LEU A 75 8.50 1.54 15.40
CA LEU A 75 8.85 0.82 14.17
C LEU A 75 8.45 1.55 12.88
N ARG A 76 7.68 2.63 12.98
CA ARG A 76 7.19 3.41 11.84
C ARG A 76 8.31 3.91 10.94
N PHE A 77 9.27 4.65 11.49
CA PHE A 77 10.36 5.23 10.70
C PHE A 77 11.25 4.14 10.06
N PRO A 78 11.70 3.10 10.80
CA PRO A 78 12.40 1.97 10.18
C PRO A 78 11.60 1.31 9.05
N LEU A 79 10.29 1.11 9.23
CA LEU A 79 9.42 0.52 8.23
C LEU A 79 9.32 1.40 6.98
N SER A 80 9.14 2.71 7.17
CA SER A 80 9.09 3.72 6.11
C SER A 80 10.36 3.75 5.29
N LEU A 81 11.53 3.72 5.95
CA LEU A 81 12.82 3.67 5.28
C LEU A 81 12.98 2.39 4.46
N LEU A 82 12.62 1.23 5.01
CA LEU A 82 12.68 -0.04 4.29
C LEU A 82 11.78 -0.05 3.05
N PHE A 83 10.55 0.47 3.15
CA PHE A 83 9.67 0.63 2.00
C PHE A 83 10.23 1.61 0.97
N GLY A 84 10.74 2.76 1.41
CA GLY A 84 11.38 3.74 0.52
C GLY A 84 12.56 3.15 -0.24
N CYS A 85 13.48 2.48 0.46
CA CYS A 85 14.60 1.77 -0.15
C CYS A 85 14.12 0.67 -1.11
N LEU A 86 13.09 -0.09 -0.75
CA LEU A 86 12.52 -1.12 -1.62
C LEU A 86 11.95 -0.52 -2.92
N LEU A 87 11.20 0.58 -2.83
CA LEU A 87 10.63 1.27 -4.01
C LEU A 87 11.71 1.78 -4.97
N VAL A 88 12.88 2.17 -4.46
CA VAL A 88 14.02 2.61 -5.28
C VAL A 88 14.81 1.42 -5.85
N ALA A 89 15.09 0.42 -5.02
CA ALA A 89 15.95 -0.70 -5.37
C ALA A 89 15.26 -1.68 -6.33
N LEU A 90 13.97 -1.95 -6.12
CA LEU A 90 13.25 -3.00 -6.85
C LEU A 90 13.21 -2.76 -8.37
N PRO A 91 12.93 -1.55 -8.91
CA PRO A 91 12.98 -1.31 -10.36
C PRO A 91 14.41 -1.39 -10.96
N LEU A 92 15.43 -1.25 -10.13
CA LEU A 92 16.85 -1.33 -10.51
C LEU A 92 17.44 -2.74 -10.35
N ALA A 93 16.73 -3.64 -9.66
CA ALA A 93 17.15 -5.02 -9.38
C ALA A 93 17.17 -5.92 -10.62
N ALA A 94 17.62 -7.17 -10.43
CA ALA A 94 17.70 -8.18 -11.47
C ALA A 94 16.31 -8.53 -12.04
N ARG A 95 16.28 -8.97 -13.30
CA ARG A 95 15.05 -9.32 -14.02
C ARG A 95 14.14 -10.31 -13.27
N PRO A 96 14.64 -11.39 -12.64
CA PRO A 96 13.77 -12.34 -11.94
C PRO A 96 13.00 -11.68 -10.80
N LEU A 97 13.69 -10.89 -9.98
CA LEU A 97 13.06 -10.19 -8.86
C LEU A 97 12.03 -9.18 -9.35
N ARG A 98 12.32 -8.43 -10.42
CA ARG A 98 11.34 -7.51 -11.03
C ARG A 98 10.14 -8.23 -11.60
N ALA A 99 10.31 -9.38 -12.26
CA ALA A 99 9.22 -10.11 -12.89
C ALA A 99 8.15 -10.57 -11.88
N VAL A 100 8.55 -10.82 -10.63
CA VAL A 100 7.62 -11.13 -9.53
C VAL A 100 6.70 -9.95 -9.22
N PHE A 101 7.19 -8.71 -9.34
CA PHE A 101 6.44 -7.49 -9.01
C PHE A 101 5.89 -6.73 -10.21
N ASP A 102 6.33 -7.05 -11.44
CA ASP A 102 5.89 -6.42 -12.70
C ASP A 102 5.23 -7.43 -13.65
N ASN A 103 4.32 -8.23 -13.11
CA ASN A 103 3.47 -9.12 -13.91
C ASN A 103 2.05 -8.54 -14.08
N ARG A 104 1.25 -9.18 -14.93
CA ARG A 104 -0.12 -8.73 -15.26
C ARG A 104 -1.01 -8.64 -14.00
N VAL A 105 -0.85 -9.58 -13.07
CA VAL A 105 -1.61 -9.60 -11.81
C VAL A 105 -1.25 -8.39 -10.96
N MET A 106 0.04 -8.11 -10.78
CA MET A 106 0.49 -6.95 -10.01
C MET A 106 0.06 -5.62 -10.63
N ARG A 107 0.09 -5.49 -11.96
CA ARG A 107 -0.44 -4.30 -12.64
C ARG A 107 -1.95 -4.14 -12.49
N PHE A 108 -2.70 -5.23 -12.52
CA PHE A 108 -4.13 -5.21 -12.22
C PHE A 108 -4.40 -4.78 -10.77
N LEU A 109 -3.71 -5.39 -9.81
CA LEU A 109 -3.83 -5.05 -8.39
C LEU A 109 -3.45 -3.59 -8.12
N ALA A 110 -2.37 -3.10 -8.73
CA ALA A 110 -1.99 -1.70 -8.67
C ALA A 110 -3.11 -0.79 -9.17
N GLY A 111 -3.78 -1.15 -10.27
CA GLY A 111 -4.88 -0.37 -10.83
C GLY A 111 -6.13 -0.25 -9.94
N ILE A 112 -6.36 -1.19 -9.01
CA ILE A 112 -7.50 -1.15 -8.06
C ILE A 112 -7.08 -0.82 -6.62
N SER A 113 -5.77 -0.71 -6.37
CA SER A 113 -5.17 -0.59 -5.04
C SER A 113 -5.71 0.56 -4.21
N PHE A 114 -5.93 1.72 -4.84
CA PHE A 114 -6.46 2.91 -4.17
C PHE A 114 -7.89 2.69 -3.66
N ASN A 115 -8.77 2.14 -4.51
CA ASN A 115 -10.13 1.80 -4.08
C ASN A 115 -10.11 0.73 -2.99
N LEU A 116 -9.27 -0.30 -3.13
CA LEU A 116 -9.12 -1.33 -2.11
C LEU A 116 -8.70 -0.74 -0.76
N TYR A 117 -7.77 0.22 -0.77
CA TYR A 117 -7.33 0.94 0.41
C TYR A 117 -8.45 1.75 1.08
N ILE A 118 -9.26 2.50 0.34
CA ILE A 118 -10.35 3.29 0.94
C ILE A 118 -11.42 2.38 1.55
N TRP A 119 -11.85 1.36 0.81
CA TRP A 119 -13.01 0.56 1.19
C TRP A 119 -12.74 -0.44 2.31
N HIS A 120 -11.55 -1.03 2.39
CA HIS A 120 -11.31 -2.16 3.32
C HIS A 120 -11.58 -1.79 4.79
N GLN A 121 -11.11 -0.64 5.25
CA GLN A 121 -11.24 -0.24 6.67
C GLN A 121 -12.69 0.15 7.02
N TYR A 122 -13.34 0.88 6.12
CA TYR A 122 -14.76 1.22 6.29
C TYR A 122 -15.62 -0.04 6.35
N LEU A 123 -15.42 -0.97 5.42
CA LEU A 123 -16.16 -2.23 5.35
C LEU A 123 -15.87 -3.12 6.56
N ALA A 124 -14.63 -3.17 7.06
CA ALA A 124 -14.32 -3.88 8.29
C ALA A 124 -15.18 -3.36 9.45
N VAL A 125 -15.20 -2.05 9.68
CA VAL A 125 -16.02 -1.47 10.77
C VAL A 125 -17.51 -1.73 10.55
N LEU A 126 -18.00 -1.60 9.31
CA LEU A 126 -19.41 -1.81 8.97
C LEU A 126 -19.83 -3.27 9.20
N LEU A 127 -19.09 -4.23 8.67
CA LEU A 127 -19.38 -5.66 8.80
C LEU A 127 -19.33 -6.11 10.27
N LYS A 128 -18.41 -5.55 11.05
CA LYS A 128 -18.38 -5.79 12.50
C LYS A 128 -19.65 -5.29 13.20
N LYS A 129 -20.14 -4.10 12.86
CA LYS A 129 -21.39 -3.53 13.39
C LYS A 129 -22.62 -4.35 12.99
N LEU A 130 -22.61 -4.88 11.77
CA LEU A 130 -23.66 -5.78 11.26
C LEU A 130 -23.54 -7.21 11.82
N HIS A 131 -22.57 -7.48 12.70
CA HIS A 131 -22.30 -8.81 13.25
C HIS A 131 -22.06 -9.87 12.16
N LEU A 132 -21.28 -9.53 11.13
CA LEU A 132 -20.91 -10.44 10.05
C LEU A 132 -19.40 -10.73 10.09
N PRO A 133 -18.97 -12.00 10.19
CA PRO A 133 -19.76 -13.23 10.40
C PRO A 133 -20.51 -13.24 11.74
N PRO A 134 -21.63 -13.98 11.87
CA PRO A 134 -22.45 -14.02 13.09
C PRO A 134 -21.61 -14.21 14.36
N TRP A 135 -21.84 -13.35 15.35
CA TRP A 135 -21.28 -13.46 16.68
C TRP A 135 -22.21 -12.80 17.71
N SER A 136 -22.09 -13.22 18.96
CA SER A 136 -22.91 -12.77 20.08
C SER A 136 -22.06 -12.56 21.33
N GLY A 137 -22.53 -11.73 22.25
CA GLY A 137 -21.86 -11.40 23.51
C GLY A 137 -21.40 -9.95 23.56
N GLU A 138 -20.96 -9.51 24.74
CA GLU A 138 -20.52 -8.11 24.96
C GLU A 138 -19.12 -7.85 24.38
N VAL A 139 -18.29 -8.89 24.28
CA VAL A 139 -16.91 -8.80 23.80
C VAL A 139 -16.82 -9.37 22.38
N PRO A 140 -16.41 -8.56 21.38
CA PRO A 140 -16.22 -9.02 20.02
C PRO A 140 -15.24 -10.20 19.88
N PRO A 141 -15.48 -11.19 18.99
CA PRO A 141 -14.63 -12.37 18.87
C PRO A 141 -13.17 -12.08 18.49
N ASN A 142 -12.92 -10.95 17.82
CA ASN A 142 -11.56 -10.50 17.51
C ASN A 142 -10.75 -10.13 18.76
N GLN A 143 -11.38 -9.94 19.91
CA GLN A 143 -10.73 -9.70 21.21
C GLN A 143 -10.67 -10.97 22.07
N THR A 144 -11.53 -11.95 21.79
CA THR A 144 -11.56 -13.25 22.51
C THR A 144 -10.52 -14.27 22.03
N GLY A 145 -9.74 -13.95 20.99
CA GLY A 145 -8.75 -14.87 20.43
C GLY A 145 -9.32 -15.99 19.55
N ASN A 146 -10.60 -15.95 19.17
CA ASN A 146 -11.20 -16.95 18.29
C ASN A 146 -10.65 -16.86 16.86
N LEU A 147 -9.61 -17.65 16.57
CA LEU A 147 -8.91 -17.64 15.28
C LEU A 147 -9.82 -18.04 14.10
N GLN A 148 -10.71 -19.02 14.29
CA GLN A 148 -11.59 -19.47 13.22
C GLN A 148 -12.55 -18.35 12.78
N TRP A 149 -13.13 -17.63 13.73
CA TRP A 149 -13.96 -16.46 13.43
C TRP A 149 -13.13 -15.34 12.79
N GLN A 150 -11.92 -15.07 13.30
CA GLN A 150 -11.03 -14.05 12.74
C GLN A 150 -10.65 -14.32 11.28
N HIS A 151 -10.36 -15.57 10.92
CA HIS A 151 -10.06 -15.95 9.53
C HIS A 151 -11.28 -15.78 8.63
N ARG A 152 -12.48 -16.17 9.07
CA ARG A 152 -13.73 -15.97 8.32
C ARG A 152 -14.02 -14.48 8.13
N TYR A 153 -13.85 -13.69 9.18
CA TYR A 153 -14.03 -12.25 9.14
C TYR A 153 -13.02 -11.56 8.21
N ALA A 154 -11.74 -11.94 8.28
CA ALA A 154 -10.71 -11.43 7.37
C ALA A 154 -11.07 -11.75 5.91
N LEU A 155 -11.40 -13.01 5.59
CA LEU A 155 -11.80 -13.40 4.23
C LEU A 155 -12.99 -12.58 3.72
N LEU A 156 -13.99 -12.38 4.58
CA LEU A 156 -15.19 -11.62 4.26
C LEU A 156 -14.87 -10.13 3.99
N ILE A 157 -13.99 -9.50 4.77
CA ILE A 157 -13.51 -8.14 4.50
C ILE A 157 -12.77 -8.09 3.17
N TRP A 158 -11.84 -9.01 2.93
CA TRP A 158 -11.07 -9.04 1.68
C TRP A 158 -12.00 -9.18 0.47
N ALA A 159 -12.95 -10.11 0.51
CA ALA A 159 -13.92 -10.30 -0.56
C ALA A 159 -14.78 -9.05 -0.80
N ALA A 160 -15.33 -8.46 0.26
CA ALA A 160 -16.14 -7.26 0.17
C ALA A 160 -15.33 -6.06 -0.36
N ALA A 161 -14.10 -5.87 0.12
CA ALA A 161 -13.22 -4.80 -0.31
C ALA A 161 -12.79 -4.96 -1.78
N PHE A 162 -12.49 -6.19 -2.22
CA PHE A 162 -12.22 -6.46 -3.64
C PHE A 162 -13.44 -6.17 -4.52
N ALA A 163 -14.64 -6.59 -4.10
CA ALA A 163 -15.87 -6.31 -4.83
C ALA A 163 -16.12 -4.80 -4.93
N ALA A 164 -16.00 -4.07 -3.82
CA ALA A 164 -16.13 -2.62 -3.80
C ALA A 164 -15.07 -1.93 -4.66
N ALA A 165 -13.82 -2.43 -4.64
CA ALA A 165 -12.75 -1.87 -5.45
C ALA A 165 -12.97 -2.06 -6.95
N LEU A 166 -13.43 -3.25 -7.36
CA LEU A 166 -13.77 -3.52 -8.75
C LEU A 166 -14.96 -2.67 -9.19
N PHE A 167 -15.98 -2.55 -8.36
CA PHE A 167 -17.13 -1.70 -8.64
C PHE A 167 -16.72 -0.23 -8.81
N GLY A 168 -16.00 0.33 -7.83
CA GLY A 168 -15.50 1.70 -7.89
C GLY A 168 -14.66 1.96 -9.14
N THR A 169 -13.67 1.13 -9.40
CA THR A 169 -12.76 1.34 -10.55
C THR A 169 -13.44 1.14 -11.90
N TYR A 170 -14.19 0.05 -12.08
CA TYR A 170 -14.69 -0.32 -13.42
C TYR A 170 -16.07 0.23 -13.75
N VAL A 171 -16.94 0.42 -12.76
CA VAL A 171 -18.31 0.89 -12.96
C VAL A 171 -18.42 2.40 -12.79
N ILE A 172 -17.64 2.99 -11.88
CA ILE A 172 -17.72 4.44 -11.60
C ILE A 172 -16.58 5.19 -12.29
N GLU A 173 -15.32 4.93 -11.90
CA GLU A 173 -14.18 5.75 -12.30
C GLU A 173 -13.91 5.68 -13.81
N ARG A 174 -13.83 4.47 -14.38
CA ARG A 174 -13.50 4.33 -15.81
C ARG A 174 -14.55 4.94 -16.74
N PRO A 175 -15.87 4.73 -16.55
CA PRO A 175 -16.88 5.39 -17.36
C PRO A 175 -16.86 6.90 -17.18
N LEU A 176 -16.76 7.40 -15.95
CA LEU A 176 -16.69 8.83 -15.69
C LEU A 176 -15.46 9.48 -16.33
N ALA A 177 -14.29 8.85 -16.23
CA ALA A 177 -13.08 9.32 -16.88
C ALA A 177 -13.22 9.37 -18.41
N ARG A 178 -13.92 8.40 -19.01
CA ARG A 178 -14.22 8.42 -20.46
C ARG A 178 -15.16 9.57 -20.81
N LEU A 179 -16.22 9.80 -20.04
CA LEU A 179 -17.16 10.91 -20.23
C LEU A 179 -16.52 12.30 -20.06
N LEU A 180 -15.58 12.44 -19.12
CA LEU A 180 -14.86 13.69 -18.92
C LEU A 180 -13.83 13.95 -20.03
N ARG A 181 -13.15 12.90 -20.53
CA ARG A 181 -12.22 13.02 -21.66
C ARG A 181 -12.93 13.43 -22.95
N THR A 182 -14.16 12.98 -23.19
CA THR A 182 -14.93 13.40 -24.37
C THR A 182 -15.43 14.85 -24.27
N LYS A 183 -15.68 15.35 -23.06
CA LYS A 183 -16.10 16.75 -22.84
C LYS A 183 -14.93 17.75 -22.76
N GLY A 184 -13.75 17.32 -22.34
CA GLY A 184 -12.55 18.16 -22.19
C GLY A 184 -11.68 18.29 -23.44
N ALA A 185 -12.00 17.57 -24.53
CA ALA A 185 -11.24 17.65 -25.78
C ALA A 185 -11.63 18.90 -26.59
N LYS A 186 -11.22 20.09 -26.13
CA LYS A 186 -10.88 21.16 -27.07
C LYS A 186 -9.40 20.98 -27.42
N PRO A 187 -9.03 20.67 -28.69
CA PRO A 187 -7.63 20.68 -29.06
C PRO A 187 -7.08 22.09 -28.79
N GLY A 188 -6.15 22.22 -27.85
CA GLY A 188 -5.35 23.42 -27.71
C GLY A 188 -4.60 23.66 -29.03
N PRO A 189 -4.40 24.92 -29.45
CA PRO A 189 -3.76 25.22 -30.72
C PRO A 189 -2.41 24.49 -30.80
N ALA A 190 -2.19 23.80 -31.92
CA ALA A 190 -0.92 23.16 -32.22
C ALA A 190 0.18 24.23 -32.11
N ILE A 191 1.04 24.12 -31.11
CA ILE A 191 2.26 24.90 -31.06
C ILE A 191 3.14 24.35 -32.17
N THR A 192 3.05 25.00 -33.34
CA THR A 192 3.99 24.84 -34.44
C THR A 192 5.39 25.09 -33.86
N ARG A 193 6.19 24.04 -33.75
CA ARG A 193 7.63 24.18 -33.49
C ARG A 193 8.21 24.93 -34.68
N ALA A 194 8.54 26.20 -34.47
CA ALA A 194 9.45 26.93 -35.33
C ALA A 194 10.81 26.94 -34.63
N ILE A 195 11.76 26.22 -35.24
CA ILE A 195 13.22 26.36 -35.18
C ILE A 195 13.87 25.97 -33.84
#